data_AF-A0A8X6SS43-F1
#
_entry.id   AF-A0A8X6SS43-F1
#
_cell.length_a   1.000
_cell.length_b   1.000
_cell.length_c   1.000
_cell.angle_alpha   90.00
_cell.angle_beta   90.00
_cell.angle_gamma   90.00
#
_symmetry.space_group_name_H-M   'P 1'
#
loop_
_entity.id
_entity.type
_entity.pdbx_description
1 polymer ?
#
loop_
_entity_poly.entity_id
_entity_poly.type
_entity_poly.pdbx_seq_one_letter_code
_entity_poly.pdbx_strand_id
1 'polypeptide(L)'
;MRIWDRWMQGGTTDQRGRSHPPQSTFSREDRQIMRMAVTNRSVTSRTLAQHIKSITHHSASARTIRRRLQQSGLSARCPLLGLPMTQNHKRLRHQWCDERRMWMVEWNEIVFTDESRICLQHHDGRIRVWRHR
;
A
#
# COMPACT_ATOMS: atom_id res chain seq x y z
N MET A 1 29.19 -1.90 -32.47
CA MET A 1 30.40 -1.09 -32.19
C MET A 1 31.07 -1.64 -30.95
N ARG A 2 32.31 -2.14 -31.07
CA ARG A 2 33.03 -2.80 -29.97
C ARG A 2 33.48 -1.74 -28.95
N ILE A 3 33.75 -2.15 -27.70
CA ILE A 3 34.18 -1.23 -26.63
C ILE A 3 35.49 -0.52 -27.00
N TRP A 4 36.38 -1.21 -27.71
CA TRP A 4 37.66 -0.69 -28.19
C TRP A 4 37.52 0.55 -29.09
N ASP A 5 36.61 0.50 -30.07
CA ASP A 5 36.34 1.62 -30.99
C ASP A 5 35.87 2.88 -30.24
N ARG A 6 35.16 2.69 -29.12
CA ARG A 6 34.57 3.78 -28.32
C ARG A 6 35.59 4.42 -27.39
N TRP A 7 36.47 3.62 -26.80
CA TRP A 7 37.58 4.14 -26.00
C TRP A 7 38.53 4.98 -26.86
N MET A 8 38.87 4.51 -28.08
CA MET A 8 39.72 5.28 -29.00
C MET A 8 39.11 6.61 -29.46
N GLN A 9 37.77 6.69 -29.60
CA GLN A 9 37.11 7.90 -30.12
C GLN A 9 36.72 8.91 -29.04
N GLY A 10 36.49 8.49 -27.79
CA GLY A 10 35.90 9.38 -26.79
C GLY A 10 36.31 9.13 -25.34
N GLY A 11 37.30 8.26 -25.08
CA GLY A 11 37.86 8.03 -23.75
C GLY A 11 36.92 7.40 -22.71
N THR A 12 35.68 7.09 -23.08
CA THR A 12 34.70 6.48 -22.17
C THR A 12 34.47 5.00 -22.48
N THR A 13 34.52 4.21 -21.42
CA THR A 13 34.12 2.79 -21.43
C THR A 13 32.69 2.59 -20.93
N ASP A 14 31.98 3.66 -20.60
CA ASP A 14 30.65 3.56 -20.00
C ASP A 14 29.66 2.86 -20.92
N GLN A 15 28.82 2.03 -20.32
CA GLN A 15 27.70 1.41 -21.03
C GLN A 15 26.72 2.50 -21.44
N ARG A 16 26.32 2.52 -22.72
CA ARG A 16 25.23 3.38 -23.18
C ARG A 16 23.96 2.99 -22.40
N GLY A 17 23.19 4.00 -22.00
CA GLY A 17 21.87 3.78 -21.41
C GLY A 17 21.04 2.89 -22.33
N ARG A 18 20.60 1.74 -21.82
CA ARG A 18 19.74 0.83 -22.60
C ARG A 18 18.37 1.47 -22.77
N SER A 19 17.87 1.49 -23.99
CA SER A 19 16.48 1.80 -24.26
C SER A 19 15.57 0.82 -23.52
N HIS A 20 14.61 1.33 -22.75
CA HIS A 20 13.63 0.48 -22.10
C HIS A 20 12.60 -0.03 -23.12
N PRO A 21 12.11 -1.26 -22.98
CA PRO A 21 10.99 -1.74 -23.79
C PRO A 21 9.80 -0.79 -23.72
N PRO A 22 9.03 -0.65 -24.81
CA PRO A 22 7.83 0.16 -24.81
C PRO A 22 6.90 -0.28 -23.69
N GLN A 23 6.32 0.72 -23.04
CA GLN A 23 5.44 0.50 -21.91
C GLN A 23 4.13 -0.16 -22.37
N SER A 24 3.70 -1.21 -21.66
CA SER A 24 2.44 -1.92 -21.92
C SER A 24 1.19 -1.10 -21.56
N THR A 25 1.33 0.10 -21.01
CA THR A 25 0.19 0.98 -20.73
C THR A 25 0.46 2.39 -21.23
N PHE A 26 -0.59 3.07 -21.67
CA PHE A 26 -0.57 4.45 -22.14
C PHE A 26 -0.78 5.45 -20.99
N SER A 27 -0.36 6.72 -21.18
CA SER A 27 -0.51 7.75 -20.14
C SER A 27 -1.97 7.94 -19.68
N ARG A 28 -2.95 7.79 -20.57
CA ARG A 28 -4.38 7.86 -20.23
C ARG A 28 -4.81 6.71 -19.31
N GLU A 29 -4.32 5.50 -19.55
CA GLU A 29 -4.59 4.33 -18.72
C GLU A 29 -3.95 4.48 -17.35
N ASP A 30 -2.71 4.95 -17.29
CA ASP A 30 -2.01 5.17 -16.01
C ASP A 30 -2.77 6.18 -15.13
N ARG A 31 -3.30 7.27 -15.71
CA ARG A 31 -4.16 8.22 -14.98
C ARG A 31 -5.44 7.58 -14.46
N GLN A 32 -6.06 6.70 -15.26
CA GLN A 32 -7.28 6.00 -14.86
C GLN A 32 -7.01 5.00 -13.73
N ILE A 33 -5.93 4.22 -13.85
CA ILE A 33 -5.45 3.28 -12.82
C ILE A 33 -5.25 4.01 -11.49
N MET A 34 -4.56 5.16 -11.54
CA MET A 34 -4.29 5.97 -10.37
C MET A 34 -5.58 6.53 -9.75
N ARG A 35 -6.45 7.11 -10.56
CA ARG A 35 -7.72 7.66 -10.09
C ARG A 35 -8.55 6.60 -9.37
N MET A 36 -8.69 5.42 -9.98
CA MET A 36 -9.46 4.32 -9.38
C MET A 36 -8.85 3.83 -8.06
N ALA A 37 -7.52 3.69 -7.99
CA ALA A 37 -6.84 3.26 -6.77
C ALA A 37 -6.92 4.29 -5.63
N VAL A 38 -7.03 5.58 -5.95
CA VAL A 38 -7.21 6.65 -4.95
C VAL A 38 -8.66 6.73 -4.49
N THR A 39 -9.63 6.62 -5.41
CA THR A 39 -11.07 6.66 -5.11
C THR A 39 -11.51 5.43 -4.30
N ASN A 40 -11.17 4.23 -4.79
CA ASN A 40 -11.47 2.97 -4.11
C ASN A 40 -10.16 2.31 -3.68
N ARG A 41 -9.70 2.65 -2.48
CA ARG A 41 -8.39 2.20 -2.00
C ARG A 41 -8.28 0.69 -1.80
N SER A 42 -9.37 -0.05 -1.64
CA SER A 42 -9.34 -1.51 -1.50
C SER A 42 -9.39 -2.26 -2.85
N VAL A 43 -9.43 -1.55 -3.98
CA VAL A 43 -9.48 -2.17 -5.30
C VAL A 43 -8.24 -3.04 -5.56
N THR A 44 -8.44 -4.26 -6.04
CA THR A 44 -7.32 -5.16 -6.35
C THR A 44 -6.70 -4.84 -7.70
N SER A 45 -5.41 -5.15 -7.88
CA SER A 45 -4.76 -4.98 -9.20
C SER A 45 -5.40 -5.84 -10.30
N ARG A 46 -6.05 -6.95 -9.94
CA ARG A 46 -6.78 -7.81 -10.90
C ARG A 46 -8.07 -7.14 -11.36
N THR A 47 -8.83 -6.57 -10.44
CA THR A 47 -10.05 -5.81 -10.74
C THR A 47 -9.72 -4.60 -11.62
N LEU A 48 -8.64 -3.86 -11.30
CA LEU A 48 -8.16 -2.76 -12.12
C LEU A 48 -7.76 -3.21 -13.53
N ALA A 49 -7.05 -4.33 -13.67
CA ALA A 49 -6.67 -4.89 -14.97
C ALA A 49 -7.89 -5.22 -15.83
N GLN A 50 -8.92 -5.84 -15.24
CA GLN A 50 -10.19 -6.16 -15.93
C GLN A 50 -10.91 -4.88 -16.39
N HIS A 51 -10.98 -3.87 -15.53
CA HIS A 51 -11.63 -2.61 -15.84
C HIS A 51 -10.90 -1.81 -16.93
N ILE A 52 -9.57 -1.81 -16.93
CA ILE A 52 -8.81 -1.18 -18.03
C ILE A 52 -9.04 -1.94 -19.34
N LYS A 53 -9.00 -3.27 -19.30
CA LYS A 53 -9.30 -4.12 -20.47
C LYS A 53 -10.69 -3.85 -21.04
N SER A 54 -11.71 -3.64 -20.20
CA SER A 54 -13.07 -3.37 -20.68
C SER A 54 -13.24 -2.00 -21.35
N ILE A 55 -12.46 -0.99 -20.98
CA ILE A 55 -12.59 0.38 -21.51
C ILE A 55 -11.70 0.63 -22.72
N THR A 56 -10.49 0.05 -22.72
CA THR A 56 -9.46 0.37 -23.71
C THR A 56 -9.17 -0.78 -24.66
N HIS A 57 -9.78 -1.95 -24.43
CA HIS A 57 -9.50 -3.21 -25.12
C HIS A 57 -8.03 -3.68 -25.00
N HIS A 58 -7.19 -2.96 -24.25
CA HIS A 58 -5.80 -3.28 -24.01
C HIS A 58 -5.66 -4.17 -22.77
N SER A 59 -4.95 -5.29 -22.91
CA SER A 59 -4.76 -6.24 -21.81
C SER A 59 -3.48 -5.94 -21.03
N ALA A 60 -3.61 -5.33 -19.86
CA ALA A 60 -2.53 -5.23 -18.88
C ALA A 60 -2.64 -6.34 -17.84
N SER A 61 -1.51 -6.95 -17.47
CA SER A 61 -1.48 -7.92 -16.35
C SER A 61 -1.68 -7.22 -14.99
N ALA A 62 -2.20 -7.93 -13.99
CA ALA A 62 -2.28 -7.41 -12.62
C ALA A 62 -0.89 -6.98 -12.07
N ARG A 63 0.19 -7.64 -12.52
CA ARG A 63 1.57 -7.28 -12.18
C ARG A 63 1.96 -5.93 -12.78
N THR A 64 1.56 -5.66 -14.02
CA THR A 64 1.77 -4.38 -14.70
C THR A 64 1.06 -3.26 -13.95
N ILE A 65 -0.23 -3.46 -13.63
CA ILE A 65 -1.02 -2.49 -12.85
C ILE A 65 -0.35 -2.18 -11.50
N ARG A 66 0.08 -3.20 -10.75
CA ARG A 66 0.78 -3.02 -9.48
C ARG A 66 2.06 -2.19 -9.64
N ARG A 67 2.87 -2.44 -10.67
CA ARG A 67 4.09 -1.65 -10.94
C ARG A 67 3.76 -0.19 -11.21
N ARG A 68 2.69 0.10 -11.96
CA ARG A 68 2.24 1.49 -12.23
C ARG A 68 1.87 2.22 -10.96
N LEU A 69 1.05 1.59 -10.13
CA LEU A 69 0.67 2.15 -8.83
C LEU A 69 1.91 2.48 -7.98
N GLN A 70 2.88 1.56 -7.93
CA GLN A 70 4.13 1.77 -7.20
C GLN A 70 5.01 2.88 -7.77
N GLN A 71 5.13 2.97 -9.10
CA GLN A 71 5.86 4.05 -9.79
C GLN A 71 5.27 5.42 -9.48
N SER A 72 3.96 5.49 -9.27
CA SER A 72 3.26 6.71 -8.88
C SER A 72 3.14 6.90 -7.36
N GLY A 73 3.89 6.15 -6.56
CA GLY A 73 3.99 6.33 -5.11
C GLY A 73 2.94 5.59 -4.28
N LEU A 74 2.05 4.80 -4.89
CA LEU A 74 1.06 4.00 -4.17
C LEU A 74 1.59 2.61 -3.81
N SER A 75 1.44 2.25 -2.54
CA SER A 75 1.80 0.93 -2.02
C SER A 75 0.62 0.28 -1.32
N ALA A 76 0.48 -1.04 -1.47
CA ALA A 76 -0.53 -1.82 -0.77
C ALA A 76 -0.13 -1.97 0.71
N ARG A 77 -0.95 -1.46 1.62
CA ARG A 77 -0.75 -1.48 3.08
C ARG A 77 -1.94 -2.14 3.77
N CYS A 78 -1.71 -2.76 4.92
CA CYS A 78 -2.80 -3.19 5.78
C CYS A 78 -3.27 -1.97 6.59
N PRO A 79 -4.54 -1.55 6.50
CA PRO A 79 -5.06 -0.48 7.33
C PRO A 79 -5.11 -0.95 8.79
N LEU A 80 -4.91 -0.02 9.72
CA LEU A 80 -5.22 -0.27 11.13
C LEU A 80 -6.74 -0.36 11.25
N LEU A 81 -7.24 -1.54 11.64
CA LEU A 81 -8.64 -1.75 11.96
C LEU A 81 -8.83 -1.35 13.43
N GLY A 82 -9.30 -0.12 13.66
CA GLY A 82 -9.75 0.32 14.97
C GLY A 82 -11.26 0.23 15.05
N LEU A 83 -11.80 -0.15 16.22
CA LEU A 83 -13.21 0.01 16.50
C LEU A 83 -13.54 1.51 16.50
N PRO A 84 -14.55 1.97 15.73
CA PRO A 84 -14.92 3.38 15.73
C PRO A 84 -15.37 3.78 17.13
N MET A 85 -14.66 4.74 17.72
CA MET A 85 -15.01 5.28 19.03
C MET A 85 -15.98 6.44 18.89
N THR A 86 -17.12 6.37 19.58
CA THR A 86 -18.01 7.52 19.75
C THR A 86 -17.30 8.63 20.54
N GLN A 87 -17.79 9.86 20.43
CA GLN A 87 -17.21 10.97 21.20
C GLN A 87 -17.32 10.74 22.71
N ASN A 88 -18.40 10.10 23.17
CA ASN A 88 -18.56 9.76 24.59
C ASN A 88 -17.53 8.71 25.04
N HIS A 89 -17.25 7.68 24.24
CA HIS A 89 -16.20 6.70 24.55
C HIS A 89 -14.84 7.37 24.73
N LYS A 90 -14.49 8.32 23.84
CA LYS A 90 -13.22 9.05 23.94
C LYS A 90 -13.15 9.86 25.23
N ARG A 91 -14.22 10.59 25.56
CA ARG A 91 -14.30 11.38 26.80
C ARG A 91 -14.12 10.51 28.05
N LEU A 92 -14.90 9.44 28.16
CA LEU A 92 -14.86 8.55 29.33
C LEU A 92 -13.50 7.86 29.48
N ARG A 93 -12.91 7.40 28.37
CA ARG A 93 -11.56 6.80 28.40
C ARG A 93 -10.50 7.82 28.80
N HIS A 94 -10.57 9.05 28.28
CA HIS A 94 -9.65 10.11 28.67
C HIS A 94 -9.78 10.44 30.16
N GLN A 95 -11.00 10.63 30.65
CA GLN A 95 -11.26 10.90 32.06
C GLN A 95 -10.73 9.77 32.95
N TRP A 96 -11.00 8.51 32.59
CA TRP A 96 -10.52 7.35 33.34
C TRP A 96 -8.99 7.33 33.46
N CYS A 97 -8.28 7.69 32.38
CA CYS A 97 -6.82 7.81 32.38
C CYS A 97 -6.33 8.98 33.23
N ASP A 98 -6.98 10.14 33.16
CA ASP A 98 -6.60 11.32 33.94
C ASP A 98 -6.78 11.09 35.45
N GLU A 99 -7.89 10.47 35.85
CA GLU A 99 -8.16 10.10 37.25
C GLU A 99 -7.08 9.19 37.85
N ARG A 100 -6.44 8.36 37.00
CA ARG A 100 -5.46 7.33 37.39
C ARG A 100 -4.04 7.69 36.95
N ARG A 101 -3.82 8.93 36.52
CA ARG A 101 -2.55 9.36 35.91
C ARG A 101 -1.37 9.23 36.86
N MET A 102 -1.60 9.47 38.16
CA MET A 102 -0.59 9.44 39.21
C MET A 102 -0.59 8.13 40.00
N TRP A 103 -1.39 7.14 39.61
CA TRP A 103 -1.38 5.83 40.26
C TRP A 103 -0.04 5.15 40.02
N MET A 104 0.55 4.64 41.09
CA MET A 104 1.80 3.89 41.06
C MET A 104 1.70 2.62 41.89
N VAL A 105 1.36 2.75 43.17
CA VAL A 105 1.25 1.60 44.09
C VAL A 105 -0.10 0.89 43.95
N GLU A 106 -1.12 1.62 43.53
CA GLU A 106 -2.50 1.16 43.34
C GLU A 106 -2.58 0.12 42.22
N TRP A 107 -1.69 0.17 41.23
CA TRP A 107 -1.63 -0.83 40.17
C TRP A 107 -1.29 -2.23 40.69
N ASN A 108 -0.64 -2.35 41.85
CA ASN A 108 -0.28 -3.65 42.44
C ASN A 108 -1.49 -4.44 42.94
N GLU A 109 -2.62 -3.79 43.17
CA GLU A 109 -3.84 -4.43 43.67
C GLU A 109 -4.79 -4.87 42.54
N ILE A 110 -4.48 -4.53 41.29
CA ILE A 110 -5.38 -4.73 40.15
C ILE A 110 -4.92 -5.91 39.30
N VAL A 111 -5.82 -6.88 39.11
CA VAL A 111 -5.66 -7.97 38.16
C VAL A 111 -6.55 -7.71 36.94
N PHE A 112 -5.95 -7.58 35.77
CA PHE A 112 -6.69 -7.47 34.51
C PHE A 112 -6.98 -8.85 33.94
N THR A 113 -8.23 -9.08 33.53
CA THR A 113 -8.65 -10.28 32.83
C THR A 113 -9.36 -9.88 31.54
N ASP A 114 -9.11 -10.61 30.45
CA ASP A 114 -9.80 -10.44 29.18
C ASP A 114 -9.91 -11.81 28.50
N GLU A 115 -10.85 -11.94 27.57
CA GLU A 115 -11.04 -13.16 26.78
C GLU A 115 -10.38 -13.00 25.41
N SER A 116 -9.60 -14.02 25.00
CA SER A 116 -8.94 -14.03 23.69
C SER A 116 -9.40 -15.21 22.86
N ARG A 117 -9.75 -14.95 21.59
CA ARG A 117 -10.08 -15.98 20.62
C ARG A 117 -8.81 -16.54 19.97
N ILE A 118 -8.56 -17.85 20.12
CA ILE A 118 -7.46 -18.54 19.45
C ILE A 118 -7.98 -19.17 18.15
N CYS A 119 -7.37 -18.80 17.01
CA CYS A 119 -7.77 -19.29 15.68
C CYS A 119 -6.77 -20.32 15.17
N LEU A 120 -7.24 -21.53 14.86
CA LEU A 120 -6.37 -22.66 14.48
C LEU A 120 -6.08 -22.77 12.97
N GLN A 121 -6.82 -22.08 12.10
CA GLN A 121 -6.75 -22.31 10.65
C GLN A 121 -6.64 -21.07 9.76
N HIS A 122 -7.26 -19.95 10.11
CA HIS A 122 -7.31 -18.78 9.21
C HIS A 122 -6.68 -17.56 9.85
N HIS A 123 -5.83 -16.87 9.09
CA HIS A 123 -5.42 -15.51 9.41
C HIS A 123 -6.61 -14.57 9.15
N ASP A 124 -6.89 -13.65 10.09
CA ASP A 124 -7.87 -12.60 9.88
C ASP A 124 -7.55 -11.88 8.57
N GLY A 125 -8.47 -11.95 7.61
CA GLY A 125 -8.30 -11.45 6.26
C GLY A 125 -8.01 -9.95 6.25
N ARG A 126 -6.74 -9.56 6.34
CA ARG A 126 -6.33 -8.16 6.29
C ARG A 126 -6.50 -7.67 4.86
N ILE A 127 -7.60 -6.96 4.62
CA ILE A 127 -7.84 -6.21 3.38
C ILE A 127 -6.66 -5.25 3.21
N ARG A 128 -6.02 -5.27 2.05
CA ARG A 128 -4.98 -4.30 1.72
C ARG A 128 -5.60 -3.11 1.02
N VAL A 129 -5.12 -1.92 1.36
CA VAL A 129 -5.52 -0.65 0.75
C VAL A 129 -4.32 0.06 0.14
N TRP A 130 -4.52 0.75 -0.98
CA TRP A 130 -3.51 1.61 -1.60
C TRP A 130 -3.32 2.88 -0.77
N ARG A 131 -2.08 3.18 -0.41
CA ARG A 131 -1.67 4.40 0.29
C ARG A 131 -0.46 5.01 -0.38
N HIS A 132 -0.38 6.34 -0.39
CA HIS A 132 0.88 7.01 -0.68
C HIS A 132 1.92 6.60 0.37
N ARG A 133 3.17 6.51 -0.07
CA ARG A 133 4.30 6.41 0.86
C ARG A 133 4.38 7.63 1.75
#